data_AF-A0A3M1E892-F1
#
_entry.id   AF-A0A3M1E892-F1
#
_cell.length_a   1.000
_cell.length_b   1.000
_cell.length_c   1.000
_cell.angle_alpha   90.00
_cell.angle_beta   90.00
_cell.angle_gamma   90.00
#
_symmetry.space_group_name_H-M   'P 1'
#
loop_
_entity.id
_entity.type
_entity.pdbx_description
1 polymer ?
#
loop_
_entity_poly.entity_id
_entity_poly.type
_entity_poly.pdbx_seq_one_letter_code
_entity_poly.pdbx_strand_id
1 'polypeptide(L)'
;MQLWALIVDAFRESLDRKIFWVMAAISVLIALTILSVGIESDRVTLLFGTWEIETKHFDPLSGLGQRRLMALIVFVLLDLFLGWTGMILMIIATAGMFPSMMERGRIDVLLSKPLGRPRLFLYKYIAGMVFVFVQASIFVGLTFLVIGFHWGLWVPGYLAAIPLLVLLFSYLYCVSVLVAVRTRSASAAVLLTIAAWVLFSVPTSVRQTFESFPKLKEHERLYRIVKVASWIPPKTSDITYFAARWAKAGTSLDIVPEEVMAGDDVDRSELDRARNLEEKEKRKSPWLSIGSSLLFEGCILLWGMAIFCRQDY
;
A
#
# COMPACT_ATOMS: atom_id res chain seq x y z
N MET A 1 6.56 -15.37 -27.13
CA MET A 1 7.34 -14.22 -27.66
C MET A 1 6.50 -12.95 -27.79
N GLN A 2 5.29 -12.99 -28.37
CA GLN A 2 4.43 -11.79 -28.55
C GLN A 2 4.03 -11.07 -27.25
N LEU A 3 3.62 -11.79 -26.20
CA LEU A 3 3.23 -11.16 -24.91
C LEU A 3 4.39 -10.42 -24.23
N TRP A 4 5.59 -11.00 -24.28
CA TRP A 4 6.78 -10.37 -23.71
C TRP A 4 7.13 -9.06 -24.44
N ALA A 5 7.08 -9.08 -25.79
CA ALA A 5 7.30 -7.87 -26.59
C ALA A 5 6.30 -6.77 -26.23
N LEU A 6 5.02 -7.11 -26.05
CA LEU A 6 3.99 -6.13 -25.66
C LEU A 6 4.21 -5.55 -24.26
N ILE A 7 4.66 -6.37 -23.30
CA ILE A 7 4.98 -5.89 -21.96
C ILE A 7 6.19 -4.96 -22.01
N VAL A 8 7.24 -5.31 -22.76
CA VAL A 8 8.43 -4.48 -22.93
C VAL A 8 8.09 -3.16 -23.64
N ASP A 9 7.25 -3.19 -24.66
CA ASP A 9 6.80 -1.99 -25.35
C ASP A 9 5.98 -1.09 -24.41
N ALA A 10 5.07 -1.65 -23.63
CA ALA A 10 4.30 -0.89 -22.65
C ALA A 10 5.17 -0.33 -21.51
N PHE A 11 6.21 -1.07 -21.12
CA PHE A 11 7.18 -0.60 -20.14
C PHE A 11 7.99 0.59 -20.69
N ARG A 12 8.46 0.51 -21.94
CA ARG A 12 9.11 1.64 -22.61
C ARG A 12 8.17 2.85 -22.72
N GLU A 13 6.93 2.63 -23.13
CA GLU A 13 5.89 3.67 -23.16
C GLU A 13 5.71 4.33 -21.77
N SER A 14 5.83 3.55 -20.70
CA SER A 14 5.72 4.07 -19.34
C SER A 14 6.94 4.86 -18.88
N LEU A 15 8.16 4.47 -19.30
CA LEU A 15 9.40 5.19 -19.00
C LEU A 15 9.46 6.55 -19.69
N ASP A 16 8.88 6.65 -20.88
CA ASP A 16 8.82 7.90 -21.64
C ASP A 16 7.80 8.90 -21.05
N ARG A 17 6.90 8.46 -20.17
CA ARG A 17 5.94 9.35 -19.50
C ARG A 17 6.64 10.13 -18.40
N LYS A 18 6.47 11.46 -18.41
CA LYS A 18 6.95 12.37 -17.35
C LYS A 18 6.54 11.92 -15.93
N ILE A 19 5.36 11.29 -15.80
CA ILE A 19 4.83 10.76 -14.54
C ILE A 19 5.79 9.75 -13.88
N PHE A 20 6.47 8.91 -14.66
CA PHE A 20 7.45 7.95 -14.14
C PHE A 20 8.59 8.69 -13.42
N TRP A 21 9.20 9.66 -14.09
CA TRP A 21 10.30 10.45 -13.56
C TRP A 21 9.90 11.31 -12.37
N VAL A 22 8.67 11.84 -12.36
CA VAL A 22 8.13 12.56 -11.20
C VAL A 22 8.04 11.64 -9.97
N MET A 23 7.51 10.42 -10.13
CA MET A 23 7.42 9.47 -9.01
C MET A 23 8.79 8.99 -8.53
N ALA A 24 9.71 8.73 -9.46
CA ALA A 24 11.10 8.40 -9.14
C ALA A 24 11.79 9.55 -8.38
N ALA A 25 11.60 10.80 -8.81
CA ALA A 25 12.15 11.98 -8.14
C ALA A 25 11.58 12.15 -6.72
N ILE A 26 10.27 11.94 -6.52
CA ILE A 26 9.66 11.95 -5.18
C ILE A 26 10.29 10.86 -4.30
N SER A 27 10.50 9.66 -4.85
CA SER A 27 11.12 8.54 -4.12
C SER A 27 12.56 8.88 -3.69
N VAL A 28 13.33 9.49 -4.58
CA VAL A 28 14.69 9.98 -4.28
C VAL A 28 14.65 11.08 -3.22
N LEU A 29 13.72 12.04 -3.32
CA LEU A 29 13.56 13.11 -2.34
C LEU A 29 13.27 12.56 -0.95
N ILE A 30 12.35 11.61 -0.83
CA ILE A 30 12.01 10.96 0.44
C ILE A 30 13.27 10.30 1.05
N ALA A 31 14.05 9.61 0.24
CA ALA A 31 15.26 8.98 0.73
C ALA A 31 16.36 9.97 1.10
N LEU A 32 16.47 11.11 0.41
CA LEU A 32 17.37 12.19 0.79
C LEU A 32 16.96 12.80 2.14
N THR A 33 15.66 12.95 2.40
CA THR A 33 15.19 13.37 3.74
C THR A 33 15.58 12.38 4.82
N ILE A 34 15.55 11.07 4.56
CA ILE A 34 16.01 10.04 5.52
C ILE A 34 17.52 10.16 5.73
N LEU A 35 18.30 10.31 4.66
CA LEU A 35 19.75 10.48 4.72
C LEU A 35 20.16 11.72 5.52
N SER A 36 19.32 12.76 5.53
CA SER A 36 19.56 14.00 6.24
C SER A 36 19.40 13.90 7.76
N VAL A 37 18.81 12.80 8.26
CA VAL A 37 18.65 12.53 9.71
C VAL A 37 19.89 11.81 10.22
N GLY A 38 20.65 12.45 11.13
CA GLY A 38 21.79 11.85 11.83
C GLY A 38 21.44 11.54 13.28
N ILE A 39 21.85 10.36 13.77
CA ILE A 39 21.54 9.90 15.13
C ILE A 39 22.84 9.69 15.89
N GLU A 40 23.02 10.46 16.97
CA GLU A 40 24.13 10.36 17.91
C GLU A 40 23.59 9.94 19.29
N SER A 41 24.45 9.44 20.18
CA SER A 41 24.09 8.85 21.48
C SER A 41 23.25 9.74 22.41
N ASP A 42 23.29 11.07 22.21
CA ASP A 42 22.64 12.06 23.07
C ASP A 42 21.85 13.13 22.27
N ARG A 43 21.88 13.05 20.94
CA ARG A 43 21.33 14.07 20.04
C ARG A 43 20.75 13.43 18.78
N VAL A 44 19.51 13.78 18.45
CA VAL A 44 18.99 13.58 17.10
C VAL A 44 19.27 14.85 16.32
N THR A 45 20.08 14.73 15.28
CA THR A 45 20.40 15.83 14.37
C THR A 45 19.50 15.74 13.15
N LEU A 46 18.70 16.78 12.92
CA LEU A 46 17.91 16.95 11.72
C LEU A 46 18.62 17.92 10.78
N LEU A 47 18.50 17.70 9.46
CA LEU A 47 19.08 18.56 8.43
C LEU A 47 20.60 18.73 8.59
N PHE A 48 21.34 17.63 8.64
CA PHE A 48 22.81 17.63 8.72
C PHE A 48 23.39 18.45 9.90
N GLY A 49 22.73 18.42 11.06
CA GLY A 49 23.22 19.11 12.27
C GLY A 49 22.73 20.55 12.44
N THR A 50 21.76 21.02 11.64
CA THR A 50 21.21 22.38 11.82
C THR A 50 20.16 22.45 12.93
N TRP A 51 19.50 21.33 13.25
CA TRP A 51 18.52 21.23 14.31
C TRP A 51 18.94 20.09 15.24
N GLU A 52 19.28 20.44 16.47
CA GLU A 52 19.69 19.50 17.50
C GLU A 52 18.57 19.35 18.53
N ILE A 53 18.05 18.14 18.67
CA ILE A 53 17.09 17.82 19.74
C ILE A 53 17.85 16.98 20.77
N GLU A 54 18.10 17.56 21.94
CA GLU A 54 18.71 16.86 23.08
C GLU A 54 17.68 15.92 23.71
N THR A 55 17.88 14.61 23.55
CA THR A 55 16.97 13.58 24.07
C THR A 55 17.48 13.02 25.39
N LYS A 56 17.33 13.78 26.48
CA LYS A 56 17.74 13.38 27.85
C LYS A 56 17.16 12.06 28.38
N HIS A 57 16.12 11.50 27.75
CA HIS A 57 15.38 10.32 28.21
C HIS A 57 15.38 9.16 27.20
N PHE A 58 16.01 9.33 26.04
CA PHE A 58 16.05 8.31 25.00
C PHE A 58 17.48 8.23 24.46
N ASP A 59 18.18 7.16 24.82
CA ASP A 59 19.45 6.82 24.19
C ASP A 59 19.16 5.95 22.95
N PRO A 60 19.19 6.53 21.74
CA PRO A 60 18.87 5.82 20.51
C PRO A 60 19.89 4.73 20.16
N LEU A 61 21.05 4.69 20.83
CA LEU A 61 22.12 3.71 20.60
C LEU A 61 22.11 2.54 21.59
N SER A 62 21.25 2.56 22.62
CA SER A 62 20.95 1.37 23.39
C SER A 62 20.37 0.27 22.48
N GLY A 63 20.74 -1.00 22.68
CA GLY A 63 20.30 -2.11 21.80
C GLY A 63 18.76 -2.24 21.67
N LEU A 64 18.01 -1.76 22.66
CA LEU A 64 16.55 -1.64 22.62
C LEU A 64 16.08 -0.37 21.88
N GLY A 65 16.75 0.78 22.09
CA GLY A 65 16.46 2.05 21.42
C GLY A 65 16.64 1.98 19.90
N GLN A 66 17.73 1.36 19.43
CA GLN A 66 18.01 1.17 18.00
C GLN A 66 16.91 0.36 17.32
N ARG A 67 16.38 -0.66 18.00
CA ARG A 67 15.30 -1.51 17.48
C ARG A 67 13.96 -0.77 17.41
N ARG A 68 13.64 0.06 18.40
CA ARG A 68 12.42 0.89 18.43
C ARG A 68 12.43 1.94 17.33
N LEU A 69 13.54 2.65 17.21
CA LEU A 69 13.70 3.71 16.21
C LEU A 69 13.66 3.16 14.78
N MET A 70 14.29 1.99 14.55
CA MET A 70 14.16 1.26 13.29
C MET A 70 12.69 0.87 12.99
N ALA A 71 11.97 0.37 13.99
CA ALA A 71 10.56 0.01 13.83
C ALA A 71 9.70 1.23 13.46
N LEU A 72 9.93 2.38 14.11
CA LEU A 72 9.22 3.62 13.84
C LEU A 72 9.43 4.10 12.40
N ILE A 73 10.67 4.06 11.90
CA ILE A 73 10.96 4.54 10.54
C ILE A 73 10.40 3.61 9.49
N VAL A 74 10.58 2.30 9.66
CA VAL A 74 10.00 1.34 8.75
C VAL A 74 8.48 1.46 8.75
N PHE A 75 7.86 1.66 9.93
CA PHE A 75 6.42 1.90 10.04
C PHE A 75 5.99 3.16 9.27
N VAL A 76 6.64 4.30 9.50
CA VAL A 76 6.33 5.57 8.80
C VAL A 76 6.51 5.43 7.29
N LEU A 77 7.56 4.75 6.82
CA LEU A 77 7.78 4.53 5.39
C LEU A 77 6.75 3.60 4.77
N LEU A 78 6.40 2.52 5.46
CA LEU A 78 5.37 1.60 5.00
C LEU A 78 3.99 2.27 5.01
N ASP A 79 3.66 3.06 6.03
CA ASP A 79 2.39 3.79 6.08
C ASP A 79 2.31 4.91 5.03
N LEU A 80 3.40 5.65 4.79
CA LEU A 80 3.45 6.66 3.74
C LEU A 80 3.16 6.04 2.35
N PHE A 81 3.67 4.83 2.10
CA PHE A 81 3.66 4.23 0.77
C PHE A 81 2.53 3.21 0.55
N LEU A 82 2.27 2.31 1.51
CA LEU A 82 1.13 1.38 1.47
C LEU A 82 -0.16 2.01 2.01
N GLY A 83 -0.07 3.12 2.73
CA GLY A 83 -1.24 3.85 3.19
C GLY A 83 -1.85 4.72 2.11
N TRP A 84 -2.68 5.66 2.55
CA TRP A 84 -3.52 6.47 1.68
C TRP A 84 -2.73 7.28 0.65
N THR A 85 -1.62 7.88 1.08
CA THR A 85 -0.84 8.82 0.26
C THR A 85 -0.19 8.13 -0.93
N GLY A 86 0.61 7.09 -0.70
CA GLY A 86 1.29 6.36 -1.78
C GLY A 86 0.31 5.67 -2.73
N MET A 87 -0.74 5.05 -2.21
CA MET A 87 -1.72 4.36 -3.04
C MET A 87 -2.51 5.31 -3.95
N ILE A 88 -2.92 6.47 -3.44
CA ILE A 88 -3.58 7.50 -4.25
C ILE A 88 -2.65 8.00 -5.35
N LEU A 89 -1.38 8.30 -5.01
CA LEU A 89 -0.38 8.71 -6.00
C LEU A 89 -0.22 7.66 -7.11
N MET A 90 -0.14 6.37 -6.76
CA MET A 90 -0.01 5.29 -7.72
C MET A 90 -1.25 5.11 -8.61
N ILE A 91 -2.45 5.30 -8.05
CA ILE A 91 -3.70 5.28 -8.84
C ILE A 91 -3.73 6.45 -9.82
N ILE A 92 -3.36 7.66 -9.38
CA ILE A 92 -3.29 8.84 -10.26
C ILE A 92 -2.30 8.60 -11.40
N ALA A 93 -1.13 8.03 -11.09
CA ALA A 93 -0.12 7.74 -12.10
C ALA A 93 -0.59 6.76 -13.19
N THR A 94 -1.44 5.80 -12.82
CA THR A 94 -1.91 4.73 -13.71
C THR A 94 -3.29 5.00 -14.31
N ALA A 95 -4.00 6.01 -13.83
CA ALA A 95 -5.37 6.35 -14.25
C ALA A 95 -5.53 6.57 -15.75
N GLY A 96 -4.52 7.15 -16.39
CA GLY A 96 -4.53 7.42 -17.83
C GLY A 96 -4.19 6.19 -18.68
N MET A 97 -3.64 5.11 -18.13
CA MET A 97 -3.12 3.99 -18.92
C MET A 97 -4.22 3.25 -19.67
N PHE A 98 -5.38 3.02 -19.05
CA PHE A 98 -6.52 2.37 -19.70
C PHE A 98 -7.32 3.31 -20.62
N PRO A 99 -7.77 4.48 -20.16
CA PRO A 99 -8.54 5.41 -21.00
C PRO A 99 -7.79 5.83 -22.27
N SER A 100 -6.49 6.10 -22.19
CA SER A 100 -5.69 6.49 -23.37
C SER A 100 -5.57 5.37 -24.41
N MET A 101 -5.68 4.11 -24.00
CA MET A 101 -5.78 2.99 -24.95
C MET A 101 -7.11 2.97 -25.68
N MET A 102 -8.15 3.54 -25.08
CA MET A 102 -9.53 3.54 -25.58
C MET A 102 -9.90 4.84 -26.34
N GLU A 103 -8.92 5.71 -26.61
CA GLU A 103 -9.10 6.91 -27.41
C GLU A 103 -9.16 6.57 -28.92
N ARG A 104 -10.05 7.27 -29.64
CA ARG A 104 -10.25 7.10 -31.09
C ARG A 104 -8.92 7.26 -31.85
N GLY A 105 -8.61 6.36 -32.77
CA GLY A 105 -7.38 6.34 -33.55
C GLY A 105 -6.20 5.59 -32.92
N ARG A 106 -6.12 5.45 -31.59
CA ARG A 106 -5.09 4.59 -30.95
C ARG A 106 -5.51 3.12 -30.93
N ILE A 107 -6.80 2.89 -30.69
CA ILE A 107 -7.41 1.56 -30.71
C ILE A 107 -7.26 0.92 -32.09
N ASP A 108 -7.51 1.65 -33.16
CA ASP A 108 -7.46 1.13 -34.54
C ASP A 108 -6.04 0.65 -34.91
N VAL A 109 -5.02 1.39 -34.47
CA VAL A 109 -3.62 1.00 -34.64
C VAL A 109 -3.29 -0.25 -33.83
N LEU A 110 -3.81 -0.38 -32.61
CA LEU A 110 -3.62 -1.57 -31.77
C LEU A 110 -4.35 -2.80 -32.34
N LEU A 111 -5.55 -2.62 -32.90
CA LEU A 111 -6.36 -3.67 -33.51
C LEU A 111 -5.86 -4.09 -34.90
N SER A 112 -5.07 -3.26 -35.58
CA SER A 112 -4.40 -3.65 -36.83
C SER A 112 -3.37 -4.78 -36.63
N LYS A 113 -2.89 -4.96 -35.40
CA LYS A 113 -2.09 -6.12 -34.99
C LYS A 113 -3.03 -7.28 -34.66
N PRO A 114 -2.70 -8.54 -35.02
CA PRO A 114 -3.56 -9.70 -34.78
C PRO A 114 -3.61 -10.09 -33.28
N LEU A 115 -4.21 -9.24 -32.46
CA LEU A 115 -4.34 -9.39 -31.01
C LEU A 115 -5.82 -9.49 -30.65
N GLY A 116 -6.20 -10.59 -29.99
CA GLY A 116 -7.56 -10.73 -29.47
C GLY A 116 -7.85 -9.67 -28.40
N ARG A 117 -9.03 -9.02 -28.45
CA ARG A 117 -9.56 -8.09 -27.44
C ARG A 117 -9.32 -8.53 -25.97
N PRO A 118 -9.56 -9.79 -25.57
CA PRO A 118 -9.29 -10.24 -24.20
C PRO A 118 -7.79 -10.19 -23.83
N ARG A 119 -6.90 -10.52 -24.77
CA ARG A 119 -5.45 -10.41 -24.57
C ARG A 119 -5.02 -8.94 -24.52
N LEU A 120 -5.68 -8.07 -25.29
CA LEU A 120 -5.49 -6.62 -25.26
C LEU A 120 -5.91 -6.02 -23.89
N PHE A 121 -6.94 -6.55 -23.26
CA PHE A 121 -7.28 -6.12 -21.89
C PHE A 121 -6.19 -6.53 -20.88
N LEU A 122 -5.79 -7.81 -20.92
CA LEU A 122 -4.83 -8.37 -19.95
C LEU A 122 -3.43 -7.79 -20.07
N TYR A 123 -2.90 -7.54 -21.28
CA TYR A 123 -1.55 -6.96 -21.39
C TYR A 123 -1.50 -5.55 -20.80
N LYS A 124 -2.54 -4.73 -20.96
CA LYS A 124 -2.56 -3.37 -20.44
C LYS A 124 -2.68 -3.37 -18.92
N TYR A 125 -3.45 -4.31 -18.38
CA TYR A 125 -3.51 -4.56 -16.94
C TYR A 125 -2.14 -4.95 -16.37
N ILE A 126 -1.48 -5.93 -16.98
CA ILE A 126 -0.14 -6.39 -16.57
C ILE A 126 0.89 -5.25 -16.72
N ALA A 127 0.80 -4.43 -17.76
CA ALA A 127 1.69 -3.27 -17.93
C ALA A 127 1.56 -2.27 -16.77
N GLY A 128 0.34 -2.00 -16.30
CA GLY A 128 0.10 -1.21 -15.09
C GLY A 128 0.73 -1.83 -13.84
N MET A 129 0.60 -3.15 -13.67
CA MET A 129 1.24 -3.87 -12.56
C MET A 129 2.77 -3.81 -12.61
N VAL A 130 3.38 -4.00 -13.79
CA VAL A 130 4.83 -3.94 -13.97
C VAL A 130 5.35 -2.53 -13.68
N PHE A 131 4.63 -1.50 -14.13
CA PHE A 131 4.94 -0.11 -13.81
C PHE A 131 4.99 0.11 -12.29
N VAL A 132 3.97 -0.36 -11.56
CA VAL A 132 3.92 -0.26 -10.09
C VAL A 132 5.00 -1.09 -9.42
N PHE A 133 5.28 -2.29 -9.91
CA PHE A 133 6.35 -3.14 -9.40
C PHE A 133 7.71 -2.45 -9.48
N VAL A 134 8.02 -1.81 -10.61
CA VAL A 134 9.27 -1.07 -10.80
C VAL A 134 9.31 0.15 -9.88
N GLN A 135 8.24 0.94 -9.81
CA GLN A 135 8.18 2.10 -8.93
C GLN A 135 8.34 1.72 -7.45
N ALA A 136 7.69 0.64 -7.01
CA ALA A 136 7.81 0.12 -5.66
C ALA A 136 9.21 -0.41 -5.38
N SER A 137 9.83 -1.07 -6.35
CA SER A 137 11.22 -1.56 -6.24
C SER A 137 12.22 -0.40 -6.11
N ILE A 138 12.01 0.69 -6.87
CA ILE A 138 12.83 1.90 -6.76
C ILE A 138 12.68 2.50 -5.35
N PHE A 139 11.44 2.70 -4.88
CA PHE A 139 11.21 3.29 -3.57
C PHE A 139 11.78 2.43 -2.44
N VAL A 140 11.33 1.18 -2.32
CA VAL A 140 11.73 0.25 -1.24
C VAL A 140 13.23 -0.06 -1.33
N GLY A 141 13.76 -0.24 -2.54
CA GLY A 141 15.18 -0.50 -2.73
C GLY A 141 16.05 0.69 -2.30
N LEU A 142 15.65 1.91 -2.65
CA LEU A 142 16.45 3.10 -2.36
C LEU A 142 16.39 3.45 -0.87
N THR A 143 15.23 3.34 -0.21
CA THR A 143 15.13 3.51 1.25
C THR A 143 15.84 2.39 2.01
N PHE A 144 15.80 1.15 1.53
CA PHE A 144 16.55 0.03 2.10
C PHE A 144 18.07 0.28 2.06
N LEU A 145 18.58 0.76 0.92
CA LEU A 145 20.00 1.09 0.77
C LEU A 145 20.41 2.27 1.66
N VAL A 146 19.59 3.32 1.75
CA VAL A 146 19.88 4.46 2.63
C VAL A 146 19.93 4.01 4.09
N ILE A 147 18.96 3.22 4.56
CA ILE A 147 18.96 2.72 5.94
C ILE A 147 20.15 1.78 6.20
N GLY A 148 20.44 0.87 5.25
CA GLY A 148 21.54 -0.08 5.37
C GLY A 148 22.93 0.58 5.41
N PHE A 149 23.17 1.58 4.57
CA PHE A 149 24.44 2.29 4.52
C PHE A 149 24.60 3.35 5.60
N HIS A 150 23.54 4.10 5.90
CA HIS A 150 23.60 5.23 6.82
C HIS A 150 23.67 4.74 8.27
N TRP A 151 22.86 3.74 8.63
CA TRP A 151 22.71 3.29 10.03
C TRP A 151 23.23 1.88 10.29
N GLY A 152 23.78 1.21 9.27
CA GLY A 152 24.32 -0.15 9.39
C GLY A 152 23.24 -1.23 9.63
N LEU A 153 21.97 -0.89 9.52
CA LEU A 153 20.84 -1.77 9.84
C LEU A 153 20.28 -2.43 8.59
N TRP A 154 20.59 -3.70 8.41
CA TRP A 154 20.10 -4.49 7.28
C TRP A 154 18.89 -5.34 7.70
N VAL A 155 17.69 -4.92 7.28
CA VAL A 155 16.45 -5.65 7.56
C VAL A 155 15.89 -6.21 6.25
N PRO A 156 16.26 -7.44 5.84
CA PRO A 156 15.82 -8.01 4.56
C PRO A 156 14.30 -8.22 4.50
N GLY A 157 13.63 -8.27 5.65
CA GLY A 157 12.16 -8.33 5.72
C GLY A 157 11.47 -7.14 5.08
N TYR A 158 12.11 -5.97 5.04
CA TYR A 158 11.55 -4.77 4.41
C TYR A 158 11.34 -4.95 2.90
N LEU A 159 12.16 -5.77 2.22
CA LEU A 159 12.00 -6.07 0.79
C LEU A 159 10.69 -6.85 0.50
N ALA A 160 10.14 -7.56 1.49
CA ALA A 160 8.84 -8.22 1.37
C ALA A 160 7.67 -7.23 1.24
N ALA A 161 7.91 -5.92 1.46
CA ALA A 161 6.92 -4.88 1.19
C ALA A 161 6.63 -4.70 -0.32
N ILE A 162 7.59 -5.00 -1.20
CA ILE A 162 7.43 -4.86 -2.66
C ILE A 162 6.24 -5.70 -3.18
N PRO A 163 6.20 -7.03 -2.97
CA PRO A 163 5.08 -7.84 -3.46
C PRO A 163 3.76 -7.49 -2.77
N LEU A 164 3.79 -7.11 -1.48
CA LEU A 164 2.59 -6.69 -0.76
C LEU A 164 1.99 -5.40 -1.32
N LEU A 165 2.84 -4.45 -1.70
CA LEU A 165 2.40 -3.21 -2.31
C LEU A 165 1.77 -3.45 -3.68
N VAL A 166 2.43 -4.26 -4.51
CA VAL A 166 1.89 -4.61 -5.83
C VAL A 166 0.55 -5.32 -5.70
N LEU A 167 0.41 -6.20 -4.71
CA LEU A 167 -0.83 -6.90 -4.41
C LEU A 167 -1.92 -5.95 -3.89
N LEU A 168 -1.60 -5.01 -2.99
CA LEU A 168 -2.54 -3.98 -2.54
C LEU A 168 -2.99 -3.09 -3.70
N PHE A 169 -2.06 -2.71 -4.57
CA PHE A 169 -2.35 -1.91 -5.76
C PHE A 169 -3.23 -2.68 -6.74
N SER A 170 -2.98 -3.97 -6.94
CA SER A 170 -3.79 -4.88 -7.76
C SER A 170 -5.28 -4.77 -7.44
N TYR A 171 -5.62 -4.80 -6.15
CA TYR A 171 -7.00 -4.76 -5.66
C TYR A 171 -7.70 -3.43 -5.93
N LEU A 172 -6.98 -2.31 -5.86
CA LEU A 172 -7.55 -1.00 -6.18
C LEU A 172 -7.58 -0.78 -7.69
N TYR A 173 -6.57 -1.27 -8.39
CA TYR A 173 -6.42 -1.10 -9.83
C TYR A 173 -7.48 -1.87 -10.61
N CYS A 174 -7.94 -3.05 -10.17
CA CYS A 174 -9.02 -3.76 -10.86
C CYS A 174 -10.33 -2.94 -10.88
N VAL A 175 -10.66 -2.24 -9.79
CA VAL A 175 -11.80 -1.34 -9.70
C VAL A 175 -11.59 -0.13 -10.61
N SER A 176 -10.39 0.46 -10.57
CA SER A 176 -10.02 1.57 -11.46
C SER A 176 -10.17 1.23 -12.93
N VAL A 177 -9.74 0.03 -13.33
CA VAL A 177 -9.85 -0.47 -14.70
C VAL A 177 -11.31 -0.70 -15.09
N LEU A 178 -12.13 -1.30 -14.23
CA LEU A 178 -13.56 -1.47 -14.48
C LEU A 178 -14.25 -0.12 -14.74
N VAL A 179 -13.96 0.87 -13.89
CA VAL A 179 -14.49 2.23 -14.05
C VAL A 179 -13.95 2.89 -15.33
N ALA A 180 -12.65 2.77 -15.60
CA ALA A 180 -12.02 3.34 -16.78
C ALA A 180 -12.64 2.79 -18.07
N VAL A 181 -12.89 1.48 -18.14
CA VAL A 181 -13.55 0.85 -19.29
C VAL A 181 -14.98 1.34 -19.46
N ARG A 182 -15.69 1.58 -18.35
CA ARG A 182 -17.09 2.04 -18.40
C ARG A 182 -17.22 3.52 -18.76
N THR A 183 -16.34 4.35 -18.22
CA THR A 183 -16.43 5.82 -18.29
C THR A 183 -15.56 6.44 -19.38
N ARG A 184 -14.54 5.73 -19.87
CA ARG A 184 -13.54 6.20 -20.85
C ARG A 184 -12.82 7.48 -20.42
N SER A 185 -12.74 7.73 -19.11
CA SER A 185 -12.14 8.94 -18.54
C SER A 185 -11.18 8.61 -17.40
N ALA A 186 -9.99 9.20 -17.45
CA ALA A 186 -8.97 9.04 -16.42
C ALA A 186 -9.37 9.68 -15.08
N SER A 187 -9.99 10.85 -15.11
CA SER A 187 -10.44 11.54 -13.89
C SER A 187 -11.56 10.77 -13.20
N ALA A 188 -12.53 10.25 -13.96
CA ALA A 188 -13.60 9.42 -13.43
C ALA A 188 -13.06 8.12 -12.82
N ALA A 189 -12.07 7.49 -13.46
CA ALA A 189 -11.39 6.31 -12.93
C ALA A 189 -10.76 6.58 -11.56
N VAL A 190 -10.01 7.68 -11.40
CA VAL A 190 -9.41 8.04 -10.10
C VAL A 190 -10.49 8.28 -9.05
N LEU A 191 -11.41 9.20 -9.32
CA LEU A 191 -12.39 9.67 -8.33
C LEU A 191 -13.29 8.54 -7.84
N LEU A 192 -13.79 7.71 -8.75
CA LEU A 192 -14.64 6.58 -8.37
C LEU A 192 -13.85 5.44 -7.71
N THR A 193 -12.57 5.26 -8.03
CA THR A 193 -11.72 4.29 -7.30
C THR A 193 -11.50 4.74 -5.87
N ILE A 194 -11.21 6.03 -5.66
CA ILE A 194 -11.05 6.60 -4.31
C ILE A 194 -12.38 6.49 -3.54
N ALA A 195 -13.50 6.83 -4.18
CA ALA A 195 -14.83 6.69 -3.56
C ALA A 195 -15.15 5.24 -3.20
N ALA A 196 -14.84 4.28 -4.08
CA ALA A 196 -14.99 2.86 -3.79
C ALA A 196 -14.07 2.42 -2.64
N TRP A 197 -12.83 2.90 -2.60
CA TRP A 197 -11.90 2.57 -1.54
C TRP A 197 -12.37 3.09 -0.17
N VAL A 198 -12.86 4.32 -0.10
CA VAL A 198 -13.49 4.88 1.12
C VAL A 198 -14.71 4.06 1.52
N LEU A 199 -15.56 3.68 0.57
CA LEU A 199 -16.72 2.84 0.87
C LEU A 199 -16.32 1.47 1.43
N PHE A 200 -15.21 0.90 0.95
CA PHE A 200 -14.66 -0.36 1.42
C PHE A 200 -13.99 -0.27 2.79
N SER A 201 -13.44 0.90 3.16
CA SER A 201 -12.81 1.09 4.47
C SER A 201 -13.84 1.25 5.59
N VAL A 202 -15.02 1.83 5.32
CA VAL A 202 -16.07 2.08 6.33
C VAL A 202 -16.46 0.83 7.13
N PRO A 203 -16.83 -0.32 6.54
CA PRO A 203 -17.19 -1.52 7.32
C PRO A 203 -16.04 -2.02 8.21
N THR A 204 -14.80 -1.83 7.76
CA THR A 204 -13.60 -2.24 8.48
C THR A 204 -13.34 -1.33 9.67
N SER A 205 -13.40 -0.01 9.47
CA SER A 205 -13.28 0.99 10.54
C SER A 205 -14.38 0.82 11.58
N VAL A 206 -15.63 0.62 11.14
CA VAL A 206 -16.77 0.36 12.03
C VAL A 206 -16.51 -0.89 12.87
N ARG A 207 -16.07 -1.99 12.25
CA ARG A 207 -15.73 -3.22 12.97
C ARG A 207 -14.66 -3.00 14.04
N GLN A 208 -13.60 -2.26 13.73
CA GLN A 208 -12.55 -1.93 14.69
C GLN A 208 -13.10 -1.13 15.89
N THR A 209 -13.97 -0.15 15.64
CA THR A 209 -14.65 0.62 16.71
C THR A 209 -15.59 -0.24 17.55
N PHE A 210 -16.33 -1.19 16.95
CA PHE A 210 -17.17 -2.13 17.72
C PHE A 210 -16.34 -3.11 18.57
N GLU A 211 -15.13 -3.46 18.12
CA GLU A 211 -14.21 -4.31 18.89
C GLU A 211 -13.54 -3.56 20.05
N SER A 212 -13.32 -2.24 19.94
CA SER A 212 -12.79 -1.39 21.02
C SER A 212 -13.83 -0.98 22.07
N PHE A 213 -15.11 -0.89 21.71
CA PHE A 213 -16.20 -0.57 22.65
C PHE A 213 -17.11 -1.79 22.95
N PRO A 214 -16.80 -2.61 23.97
CA PRO A 214 -17.55 -3.84 24.26
C PRO A 214 -19.01 -3.62 24.68
N LYS A 215 -19.40 -2.40 25.07
CA LYS A 215 -20.79 -2.04 25.42
C LYS A 215 -21.76 -2.07 24.23
N LEU A 216 -21.27 -2.02 22.99
CA LEU A 216 -22.10 -2.06 21.78
C LEU A 216 -22.30 -3.48 21.20
N LYS A 217 -21.73 -4.51 21.84
CA LYS A 217 -21.95 -5.93 21.48
C LYS A 217 -23.38 -6.41 21.72
N GLU A 218 -24.20 -5.65 22.44
CA GLU A 218 -25.60 -6.00 22.73
C GLU A 218 -26.49 -6.04 21.48
N HIS A 219 -26.11 -5.41 20.37
CA HIS A 219 -26.84 -5.52 19.09
C HIS A 219 -26.25 -6.59 18.16
N GLU A 220 -26.60 -7.85 18.42
CA GLU A 220 -26.19 -9.02 17.64
C GLU A 220 -26.52 -8.92 16.13
N ARG A 221 -27.61 -8.21 15.79
CA ARG A 221 -28.06 -7.99 14.40
C ARG A 221 -27.14 -7.02 13.64
N LEU A 222 -26.79 -5.89 14.25
CA LEU A 222 -25.89 -4.89 13.66
C LEU A 222 -24.49 -5.47 13.45
N TYR A 223 -23.98 -6.21 14.44
CA TYR A 223 -22.70 -6.91 14.31
C TYR A 223 -22.70 -7.93 13.16
N ARG A 224 -23.79 -8.69 12.99
CA ARG A 224 -23.91 -9.70 11.92
C ARG A 224 -23.97 -9.05 10.53
N ILE A 225 -24.71 -7.95 10.37
CA ILE A 225 -24.79 -7.20 9.10
C ILE A 225 -23.43 -6.58 8.77
N VAL A 226 -22.77 -5.93 9.74
CA VAL A 226 -21.43 -5.35 9.55
C VAL A 226 -20.39 -6.42 9.25
N LYS A 227 -20.48 -7.60 9.88
CA LYS A 227 -19.58 -8.74 9.61
C LYS A 227 -19.73 -9.29 8.20
N VAL A 228 -20.96 -9.37 7.68
CA VAL A 228 -21.22 -9.80 6.30
C VAL A 228 -20.79 -8.72 5.31
N ALA A 229 -21.11 -7.44 5.59
CA ALA A 229 -20.72 -6.32 4.75
C ALA A 229 -19.20 -6.13 4.68
N SER A 230 -18.47 -6.35 5.77
CA SER A 230 -16.99 -6.31 5.82
C SER A 230 -16.31 -7.53 5.20
N TRP A 231 -17.06 -8.54 4.76
CA TRP A 231 -16.51 -9.72 4.09
C TRP A 231 -16.40 -9.55 2.58
N ILE A 232 -17.18 -8.63 2.00
CA ILE A 232 -17.24 -8.33 0.58
C ILE A 232 -16.06 -7.47 0.08
N PRO A 233 -15.65 -6.39 0.76
CA PRO A 233 -14.56 -5.55 0.26
C PRO A 233 -13.19 -6.24 0.40
N PRO A 234 -12.23 -5.91 -0.49
CA PRO A 234 -10.85 -6.35 -0.34
C PRO A 234 -10.28 -5.79 0.97
N LYS A 235 -9.64 -6.65 1.75
CA LYS A 235 -9.10 -6.32 3.08
C LYS A 235 -7.78 -5.58 2.96
N THR A 236 -7.85 -4.38 2.40
CA THR A 236 -6.70 -3.49 2.16
C THR A 236 -5.98 -3.12 3.46
N SER A 237 -6.73 -2.89 4.55
CA SER A 237 -6.17 -2.60 5.87
C SER A 237 -5.37 -3.76 6.47
N ASP A 238 -5.74 -5.03 6.21
CA ASP A 238 -5.00 -6.17 6.77
C ASP A 238 -3.59 -6.29 6.15
N ILE A 239 -3.40 -5.79 4.92
CA ILE A 239 -2.13 -5.90 4.18
C ILE A 239 -1.07 -4.97 4.75
N THR A 240 -1.44 -3.78 5.23
CA THR A 240 -0.51 -2.86 5.89
C THR A 240 0.01 -3.48 7.20
N TYR A 241 -0.87 -4.14 7.97
CA TYR A 241 -0.47 -4.91 9.16
C TYR A 241 0.44 -6.10 8.81
N PHE A 242 0.15 -6.83 7.73
CA PHE A 242 1.03 -7.91 7.27
C PHE A 242 2.38 -7.41 6.79
N ALA A 243 2.44 -6.24 6.14
CA ALA A 243 3.68 -5.60 5.73
C ALA A 243 4.54 -5.23 6.93
N ALA A 244 3.96 -4.58 7.94
CA ALA A 244 4.65 -4.28 9.19
C ALA A 244 5.18 -5.57 9.87
N ARG A 245 4.34 -6.61 9.94
CA ARG A 245 4.70 -7.92 10.52
C ARG A 245 5.85 -8.60 9.79
N TRP A 246 5.83 -8.63 8.45
CA TRP A 246 6.88 -9.26 7.63
C TRP A 246 8.16 -8.44 7.59
N ALA A 247 8.05 -7.12 7.66
CA ALA A 247 9.20 -6.23 7.75
C ALA A 247 9.97 -6.39 9.07
N LYS A 248 9.46 -7.15 10.05
CA LYS A 248 9.96 -7.19 11.44
C LYS A 248 10.08 -5.79 12.06
N ALA A 249 9.38 -4.81 11.49
CA ALA A 249 9.12 -3.56 12.18
C ALA A 249 8.30 -3.97 13.41
N GLY A 250 8.82 -3.65 14.59
CA GLY A 250 8.09 -3.88 15.83
C GLY A 250 6.65 -3.43 15.67
N THR A 251 5.72 -4.25 16.17
CA THR A 251 4.28 -3.92 16.14
C THR A 251 4.08 -2.58 16.85
N SER A 252 2.96 -1.89 16.64
CA SER A 252 2.58 -0.65 17.35
C SER A 252 2.93 -0.64 18.85
N LEU A 253 2.84 -1.80 19.52
CA LEU A 253 3.26 -1.98 20.92
C LEU A 253 4.77 -1.80 21.22
N ASP A 254 5.68 -2.03 20.29
CA ASP A 254 7.13 -1.81 20.49
C ASP A 254 7.50 -0.31 20.42
N ILE A 255 6.60 0.52 19.88
CA ILE A 255 6.81 1.98 19.68
C ILE A 255 6.35 2.78 20.90
N VAL A 256 5.51 2.21 21.78
CA VAL A 256 5.05 2.89 22.99
C VAL A 256 6.22 3.00 23.98
N PRO A 257 6.59 4.22 24.45
CA PRO A 257 7.65 4.39 25.44
C PRO A 257 7.34 3.60 26.71
N GLU A 258 8.36 2.95 27.29
CA GLU A 258 8.24 2.18 28.54
C GLU A 258 7.76 3.06 29.71
N GLU A 259 7.99 4.38 29.64
CA GLU A 259 7.47 5.38 30.58
C GLU A 259 5.97 5.64 30.44
N VAL A 260 5.38 5.50 29.25
CA VAL A 260 3.92 5.51 29.06
C VAL A 260 3.31 4.18 29.52
N MET A 261 4.09 3.10 29.48
CA MET A 261 3.71 1.80 30.08
C MET A 261 3.88 1.77 31.60
N ALA A 262 4.72 2.67 32.16
CA ALA A 262 5.09 2.74 33.58
C ALA A 262 4.49 3.93 34.34
N GLY A 263 3.77 4.84 33.65
CA GLY A 263 3.01 5.91 34.28
C GLY A 263 1.78 5.38 35.02
N ASP A 264 1.62 5.80 36.28
CA ASP A 264 0.56 5.35 37.20
C ASP A 264 -0.89 5.59 36.70
N ASP A 265 -1.08 6.39 35.63
CA ASP A 265 -2.38 6.76 35.07
C ASP A 265 -2.80 5.96 33.82
N VAL A 266 -1.99 5.02 33.32
CA VAL A 266 -2.39 4.15 32.20
C VAL A 266 -3.06 2.89 32.74
N ASP A 267 -4.38 2.82 32.52
CA ASP A 267 -5.20 1.65 32.86
C ASP A 267 -4.59 0.39 32.23
N ARG A 268 -3.95 -0.46 33.05
CA ARG A 268 -3.36 -1.74 32.63
C ARG A 268 -4.37 -2.59 31.83
N SER A 269 -5.67 -2.36 32.04
CA SER A 269 -6.75 -3.00 31.28
C SER A 269 -6.79 -2.57 29.80
N GLU A 270 -6.44 -1.33 29.46
CA GLU A 270 -6.34 -0.81 28.08
C GLU A 270 -5.13 -1.40 27.35
N LEU A 271 -3.99 -1.54 28.04
CA LEU A 271 -2.77 -2.16 27.49
C LEU A 271 -2.95 -3.66 27.24
N ASP A 272 -3.56 -4.38 28.18
CA ASP A 272 -3.92 -5.79 27.97
C ASP A 272 -4.99 -5.94 26.87
N ARG A 273 -5.91 -4.99 26.69
CA ARG A 273 -6.86 -4.97 25.56
C ARG A 273 -6.14 -4.76 24.22
N ALA A 274 -5.22 -3.81 24.13
CA ALA A 274 -4.41 -3.59 22.94
C ALA A 274 -3.59 -4.84 22.58
N ARG A 275 -2.96 -5.49 23.58
CA ARG A 275 -2.21 -6.75 23.39
C ARG A 275 -3.12 -7.89 22.93
N ASN A 276 -4.31 -8.02 23.50
CA ASN A 276 -5.29 -9.06 23.12
C ASN A 276 -5.92 -8.84 21.74
N LEU A 277 -6.11 -7.58 21.32
CA LEU A 277 -6.52 -7.24 19.95
C LEU A 277 -5.41 -7.57 18.95
N GLU A 278 -4.15 -7.20 19.27
CA GLU A 278 -2.99 -7.56 18.45
C GLU A 278 -2.78 -9.07 18.33
N GLU A 279 -2.98 -9.85 19.40
CA GLU A 279 -2.87 -11.32 19.34
C GLU A 279 -3.96 -11.94 18.45
N LYS A 280 -5.18 -11.38 18.49
CA LYS A 280 -6.27 -11.81 17.60
C LYS A 280 -5.98 -11.47 16.15
N GLU A 281 -5.34 -10.33 15.87
CA GLU A 281 -4.91 -9.97 14.53
C GLU A 281 -3.71 -10.78 14.05
N LYS A 282 -2.73 -11.08 14.93
CA LYS A 282 -1.61 -11.99 14.64
C LYS A 282 -2.07 -13.41 14.31
N ARG A 283 -3.20 -13.87 14.88
CA ARG A 283 -3.84 -15.17 14.59
C ARG A 283 -4.65 -15.21 13.28
N LYS A 284 -4.97 -14.08 12.64
CA LYS A 284 -5.65 -14.11 11.33
C LYS A 284 -4.73 -14.74 10.29
N SER A 285 -5.20 -15.78 9.60
CA SER A 285 -4.44 -16.44 8.53
C SER A 285 -4.27 -15.48 7.34
N PRO A 286 -3.03 -15.10 6.97
CA PRO A 286 -2.78 -14.20 5.84
C PRO A 286 -3.34 -14.73 4.52
N TRP A 287 -3.24 -16.04 4.32
CA TRP A 287 -3.69 -16.74 3.12
C TRP A 287 -5.19 -16.62 2.87
N LEU A 288 -6.01 -16.65 3.92
CA LEU A 288 -7.46 -16.56 3.78
C LEU A 288 -7.90 -15.15 3.38
N SER A 289 -7.19 -14.12 3.89
CA SER A 289 -7.47 -12.71 3.59
C SER A 289 -7.03 -12.32 2.18
N ILE A 290 -5.84 -12.76 1.78
CA ILE A 290 -5.31 -12.58 0.43
C ILE A 290 -6.18 -13.34 -0.60
N GLY A 291 -6.56 -14.58 -0.30
CA GLY A 291 -7.35 -15.42 -1.19
C GLY A 291 -8.73 -14.84 -1.51
N SER A 292 -9.48 -14.36 -0.51
CA SER A 292 -10.78 -13.73 -0.76
C SER A 292 -10.66 -12.45 -1.59
N SER A 293 -9.58 -11.69 -1.39
CA SER A 293 -9.34 -10.44 -2.13
C SER A 293 -8.93 -10.70 -3.59
N LEU A 294 -8.12 -11.74 -3.85
CA LEU A 294 -7.79 -12.19 -5.21
C LEU A 294 -9.00 -12.73 -5.97
N LEU A 295 -9.92 -13.43 -5.29
CA LEU A 295 -11.17 -13.88 -5.92
C LEU A 295 -12.04 -12.69 -6.33
N PHE A 296 -12.18 -11.69 -5.45
CA PHE A 296 -12.89 -10.45 -5.76
C PHE A 296 -12.27 -9.73 -6.95
N GLU A 297 -10.94 -9.59 -6.96
CA GLU A 297 -10.19 -9.00 -8.06
C GLU A 297 -10.46 -9.74 -9.38
N GLY A 298 -10.36 -11.08 -9.38
CA GLY A 298 -10.63 -11.90 -10.55
C GLY A 298 -12.05 -11.71 -11.08
N CYS A 299 -13.06 -11.67 -10.21
CA CYS A 299 -14.45 -11.40 -10.61
C CYS A 299 -14.62 -10.02 -11.25
N ILE A 300 -14.01 -8.98 -10.69
CA ILE A 300 -14.06 -7.62 -11.24
C ILE A 300 -13.35 -7.54 -12.59
N LEU A 301 -12.18 -8.16 -12.71
CA LEU A 301 -11.42 -8.17 -13.96
C LEU A 301 -12.17 -8.91 -15.05
N LEU A 302 -12.78 -10.06 -14.75
CA LEU A 302 -13.63 -10.79 -15.70
C LEU A 302 -14.82 -9.94 -16.15
N TRP A 303 -15.43 -9.18 -15.24
CA TRP A 303 -16.51 -8.27 -15.59
C TRP A 303 -16.04 -7.12 -16.49
N GLY A 304 -14.93 -6.45 -16.12
CA GLY A 304 -14.35 -5.38 -16.95
C GLY A 304 -13.94 -5.87 -18.33
N MET A 305 -13.35 -7.06 -18.39
CA MET A 305 -12.96 -7.75 -19.63
C MET A 305 -14.18 -8.10 -20.50
N ALA A 306 -15.28 -8.58 -19.90
CA ALA A 306 -16.51 -8.86 -20.63
C ALA A 306 -17.14 -7.59 -21.22
N ILE A 307 -17.11 -6.47 -20.50
CA ILE A 307 -17.58 -5.17 -21.01
C ILE A 307 -16.69 -4.72 -22.17
N PHE A 308 -15.37 -4.84 -22.02
CA PHE A 308 -14.40 -4.47 -23.05
C PHE A 308 -14.57 -5.30 -24.33
N CYS A 309 -14.81 -6.60 -24.21
CA CYS A 309 -15.02 -7.45 -25.38
C CYS A 309 -16.33 -7.15 -26.12
N ARG A 310 -17.36 -6.61 -25.45
CA ARG A 310 -18.69 -6.37 -26.02
C ARG A 310 -18.87 -4.98 -26.63
N GLN A 311 -18.08 -3.99 -26.22
CA GLN A 311 -18.17 -2.65 -26.77
C GLN A 311 -17.35 -2.54 -28.05
N ASP A 312 -17.93 -1.99 -29.09
CA ASP A 312 -17.17 -1.52 -30.25
C ASP A 312 -16.53 -0.18 -29.91
N TYR A 313 -15.22 -0.14 -30.14
CA TYR A 313 -14.30 0.92 -29.75
C TYR A 313 -13.69 1.57 -30.98
#